data_AF-A0A812T0L5-F1
#
_entry.id   AF-A0A812T0L5-F1
#
_cell.length_a   1.000
_cell.length_b   1.000
_cell.length_c   1.000
_cell.angle_alpha   90.00
_cell.angle_beta   90.00
_cell.angle_gamma   90.00
#
_symmetry.space_group_name_H-M   'P 1'
#
loop_
_entity.id
_entity.type
_entity.pdbx_description
1 polymer ?
#
loop_
_entity_poly.entity_id
_entity_poly.type
_entity_poly.pdbx_seq_one_letter_code
_entity_poly.pdbx_strand_id
1 'polypeptide(L)'
;MAQTAAHCYQHQPWRSERVLPVPERTPATAWPLWAKRGLLDRGKLPPALARLSTLDRDDPDQGSFAKVFSRAPALLAMALRAYGNWLYKTGGTLHELRHTILAAQRRFMNLKPLSGVAWEIVSRWEYLEPPAHRVPIPEPVLKALVALAWMTGYFDFAGVTLLSFYGLGRIGEVLNSDRADLLLPEEDLWDQGEDVYLRLRSSKTATRGRSRVQHLKISDRHAVDLISKAFRGTDHGARLFAKTPSAYRYRWNKFLQLLSIDSELRLTPGGLRGGGAVHCYRLGLSVADIQWRMRLKHQATLEFYLQEVGALSALNHLGDTSSRKIRAVAATYPFVSAVAANQ
;
A
#
# COMPACT_ATOMS: atom_id res chain seq x y z
N MET A 1 19.33 -8.56 69.05
CA MET A 1 19.35 -9.83 68.30
C MET A 1 19.05 -9.53 66.85
N ALA A 2 20.01 -9.86 65.97
CA ALA A 2 20.03 -9.96 64.49
C ALA A 2 19.38 -8.83 63.65
N GLN A 3 20.11 -7.97 62.93
CA GLN A 3 20.93 -8.16 61.70
C GLN A 3 20.16 -8.60 60.43
N THR A 4 20.11 -7.66 59.47
CA THR A 4 20.34 -7.76 58.01
C THR A 4 19.80 -8.96 57.21
N ALA A 5 19.08 -8.67 56.12
CA ALA A 5 19.50 -9.02 54.75
C ALA A 5 18.58 -8.42 53.68
N ALA A 6 19.12 -7.47 52.92
CA ALA A 6 18.64 -7.12 51.60
C ALA A 6 18.92 -8.29 50.65
N HIS A 7 17.90 -8.83 49.98
CA HIS A 7 18.09 -9.81 48.93
C HIS A 7 17.98 -9.17 47.55
N CYS A 8 19.17 -8.93 47.03
CA CYS A 8 19.58 -8.76 45.65
C CYS A 8 18.75 -9.62 44.66
N TYR A 9 17.93 -9.00 43.82
CA TYR A 9 17.50 -9.59 42.55
C TYR A 9 18.64 -9.42 41.56
N GLN A 10 19.51 -10.42 41.50
CA GLN A 10 20.65 -10.46 40.59
C GLN A 10 20.15 -10.48 39.14
N HIS A 11 20.61 -9.48 38.39
CA HIS A 11 20.70 -9.49 36.94
C HIS A 11 21.36 -10.79 36.47
N GLN A 12 20.60 -11.69 35.84
CA GLN A 12 21.20 -12.69 34.97
C GLN A 12 21.48 -12.04 33.61
N PRO A 13 22.72 -12.07 33.11
CA PRO A 13 23.04 -11.57 31.78
C PRO A 13 22.36 -12.47 30.74
N TRP A 14 21.61 -11.85 29.85
CA TRP A 14 20.99 -12.48 28.69
C TRP A 14 22.05 -13.29 27.93
N ARG A 15 21.92 -14.61 27.95
CA ARG A 15 22.67 -15.48 27.03
C ARG A 15 22.29 -15.05 25.63
N SER A 16 23.30 -14.67 24.86
CA SER A 16 23.24 -14.48 23.42
C SER A 16 22.75 -15.77 22.76
N GLU A 17 21.43 -15.90 22.59
CA GLU A 17 20.89 -16.85 21.64
C GLU A 17 21.30 -16.38 20.25
N ARG A 18 22.22 -17.15 19.66
CA ARG A 18 22.61 -17.06 18.27
C ARG A 18 21.37 -16.84 17.42
N VAL A 19 21.29 -15.67 16.79
CA VAL A 19 20.42 -15.44 15.63
C VAL A 19 20.79 -16.53 14.63
N LEU A 20 19.98 -17.57 14.54
CA LEU A 20 20.15 -18.60 13.52
C LEU A 20 20.01 -17.89 12.17
N PRO A 21 20.91 -18.14 11.21
CA PRO A 21 20.79 -17.55 9.89
C PRO A 21 19.43 -17.93 9.30
N VAL A 22 18.70 -16.93 8.81
CA VAL A 22 17.53 -17.16 7.96
C VAL A 22 18.04 -18.01 6.79
N PRO A 23 17.50 -19.21 6.53
CA PRO A 23 17.98 -20.04 5.43
C PRO A 23 17.86 -19.24 4.13
N GLU A 24 18.98 -19.06 3.45
CA GLU A 24 19.02 -18.48 2.10
C GLU A 24 18.06 -19.28 1.23
N ARG A 25 16.96 -18.63 0.83
CA ARG A 25 16.07 -19.18 -0.17
C ARG A 25 16.82 -19.11 -1.48
N THR A 26 17.09 -20.27 -2.09
CA THR A 26 17.45 -20.32 -3.50
C THR A 26 16.41 -19.51 -4.27
N PRO A 27 16.83 -18.49 -5.07
CA PRO A 27 15.88 -17.82 -5.93
C PRO A 27 15.33 -18.89 -6.85
N ALA A 28 14.02 -19.14 -6.80
CA ALA A 28 13.35 -19.96 -7.78
C ALA A 28 13.57 -19.27 -9.13
N THR A 29 14.59 -19.72 -9.85
CA THR A 29 14.84 -19.41 -11.24
C THR A 29 13.59 -19.76 -12.04
N ALA A 30 13.26 -18.87 -12.97
CA ALA A 30 12.09 -18.90 -13.85
C ALA A 30 10.74 -18.51 -13.19
N TRP A 31 10.46 -17.21 -13.22
CA TRP A 31 9.09 -16.69 -13.20
C TRP A 31 8.36 -17.14 -14.47
N PRO A 32 7.35 -18.02 -14.42
CA PRO A 32 6.72 -18.46 -15.65
C PRO A 32 5.55 -17.53 -16.03
N LEU A 33 5.32 -17.40 -17.32
CA LEU A 33 4.43 -16.45 -18.01
C LEU A 33 2.92 -16.57 -17.68
N TRP A 34 2.52 -17.34 -16.66
CA TRP A 34 1.12 -17.56 -16.22
C TRP A 34 0.56 -16.46 -15.29
N ALA A 35 1.37 -15.45 -14.92
CA ALA A 35 0.91 -14.30 -14.13
C ALA A 35 -0.06 -13.35 -14.89
N LYS A 36 -0.57 -13.75 -16.07
CA LYS A 36 -1.60 -13.05 -16.85
C LYS A 36 -2.79 -13.99 -17.06
N ARG A 37 -3.92 -13.62 -16.43
CA ARG A 37 -5.28 -14.22 -16.48
C ARG A 37 -5.49 -15.49 -15.65
N GLY A 38 -6.60 -15.47 -14.90
CA GLY A 38 -7.17 -16.64 -14.24
C GLY A 38 -6.90 -16.66 -12.74
N LEU A 39 -7.87 -16.19 -11.94
CA LEU A 39 -8.04 -16.72 -10.59
C LEU A 39 -8.08 -18.25 -10.71
N LEU A 40 -7.29 -18.96 -9.90
CA LEU A 40 -7.33 -20.41 -9.68
C LEU A 40 -6.68 -21.26 -10.79
N ASP A 41 -5.35 -21.27 -10.84
CA ASP A 41 -4.64 -22.33 -11.55
C ASP A 41 -4.64 -23.62 -10.70
N ARG A 42 -5.32 -24.65 -11.21
CA ARG A 42 -5.86 -25.81 -10.48
C ARG A 42 -4.79 -26.85 -10.07
N GLY A 43 -3.52 -26.62 -10.42
CA GLY A 43 -2.43 -27.58 -10.25
C GLY A 43 -1.59 -27.43 -8.98
N LYS A 44 -1.83 -26.41 -8.15
CA LYS A 44 -1.00 -26.10 -6.96
C LYS A 44 -1.78 -25.99 -5.66
N LEU A 45 -2.94 -26.61 -5.54
CA LEU A 45 -3.57 -26.81 -4.24
C LEU A 45 -3.28 -28.26 -3.82
N PRO A 46 -3.12 -28.57 -2.51
CA PRO A 46 -3.22 -29.95 -2.05
C PRO A 46 -4.49 -30.56 -2.69
N PRO A 47 -4.46 -31.79 -3.22
CA PRO A 47 -5.58 -32.34 -4.02
C PRO A 47 -6.95 -32.23 -3.35
N ALA A 48 -6.98 -32.18 -2.01
CA ALA A 48 -8.17 -31.99 -1.18
C ALA A 48 -8.74 -30.54 -1.20
N LEU A 49 -7.92 -29.51 -1.42
CA LEU A 49 -8.33 -28.09 -1.41
C LEU A 49 -8.47 -27.50 -2.82
N ALA A 50 -7.86 -28.11 -3.85
CA ALA A 50 -8.05 -27.77 -5.26
C ALA A 50 -9.54 -27.80 -5.66
N ARG A 51 -10.29 -28.71 -5.02
CA ARG A 51 -11.72 -28.92 -5.20
C ARG A 51 -12.60 -27.85 -4.53
N LEU A 52 -12.08 -27.05 -3.60
CA LEU A 52 -12.82 -25.95 -2.98
C LEU A 52 -12.84 -24.69 -3.86
N SER A 53 -11.88 -24.55 -4.77
CA SER A 53 -11.80 -23.39 -5.67
C SER A 53 -12.58 -23.55 -6.98
N THR A 54 -12.79 -24.78 -7.45
CA THR A 54 -13.52 -25.07 -8.71
C THR A 54 -15.04 -25.08 -8.55
N LEU A 55 -15.57 -24.44 -7.51
CA LEU A 55 -16.98 -24.51 -7.13
C LEU A 55 -17.84 -23.55 -7.98
N ASP A 56 -17.99 -23.87 -9.26
CA ASP A 56 -19.15 -23.48 -10.06
C ASP A 56 -20.17 -24.63 -10.08
N ARG A 57 -21.44 -24.29 -10.29
CA ARG A 57 -22.64 -24.87 -9.66
C ARG A 57 -23.09 -26.32 -9.92
N ASP A 58 -22.43 -27.14 -10.76
CA ASP A 58 -23.09 -28.35 -11.30
C ASP A 58 -22.29 -29.67 -11.22
N ASP A 59 -21.62 -29.96 -10.10
CA ASP A 59 -20.94 -31.26 -9.88
C ASP A 59 -21.64 -32.07 -8.75
N PRO A 60 -22.19 -33.27 -9.04
CA PRO A 60 -22.95 -34.07 -8.06
C PRO A 60 -22.16 -34.50 -6.81
N ASP A 61 -20.82 -34.47 -6.85
CA ASP A 61 -19.96 -34.76 -5.69
C ASP A 61 -19.81 -33.59 -4.70
N GLN A 62 -20.32 -32.38 -5.04
CA GLN A 62 -20.33 -31.18 -4.18
C GLN A 62 -20.99 -31.42 -2.81
N GLY A 63 -21.87 -32.41 -2.72
CA GLY A 63 -22.56 -32.76 -1.50
C GLY A 63 -21.65 -33.26 -0.39
N SER A 64 -20.51 -33.89 -0.66
CA SER A 64 -19.79 -34.62 0.39
C SER A 64 -18.96 -33.70 1.29
N PHE A 65 -17.97 -32.96 0.74
CA PHE A 65 -17.06 -32.14 1.55
C PHE A 65 -17.73 -30.91 2.18
N ALA A 66 -18.63 -30.23 1.45
CA ALA A 66 -19.34 -29.10 2.02
C ALA A 66 -20.29 -29.52 3.15
N LYS A 67 -20.91 -30.71 3.06
CA LYS A 67 -21.71 -31.28 4.17
C LYS A 67 -20.81 -31.74 5.31
N VAL A 68 -19.63 -32.29 5.04
CA VAL A 68 -18.66 -32.68 6.08
C VAL A 68 -18.17 -31.44 6.82
N PHE A 69 -17.74 -30.38 6.14
CA PHE A 69 -17.25 -29.17 6.79
C PHE A 69 -18.35 -28.35 7.48
N SER A 70 -19.59 -28.40 6.98
CA SER A 70 -20.71 -27.78 7.70
C SER A 70 -21.05 -28.53 8.99
N ARG A 71 -20.94 -29.87 9.00
CA ARG A 71 -21.17 -30.72 10.19
C ARG A 71 -19.98 -30.77 11.16
N ALA A 72 -18.76 -30.62 10.65
CA ALA A 72 -17.51 -30.70 11.41
C ALA A 72 -16.62 -29.46 11.14
N PRO A 73 -16.99 -28.28 11.64
CA PRO A 73 -16.23 -27.04 11.39
C PRO A 73 -14.82 -27.05 12.01
N ALA A 74 -14.59 -27.86 13.05
CA ALA A 74 -13.25 -28.07 13.63
C ALA A 74 -12.28 -28.71 12.62
N LEU A 75 -12.76 -29.66 11.81
CA LEU A 75 -11.97 -30.31 10.77
C LEU A 75 -11.56 -29.29 9.69
N LEU A 76 -12.46 -28.38 9.31
CA LEU A 76 -12.16 -27.30 8.38
C LEU A 76 -11.10 -26.33 8.95
N ALA A 77 -11.21 -25.96 10.23
CA ALA A 77 -10.20 -25.12 10.90
C ALA A 77 -8.81 -25.78 10.90
N MET A 78 -8.74 -27.08 11.17
CA MET A 78 -7.48 -27.85 11.10
C MET A 78 -6.96 -27.97 9.67
N ALA A 79 -7.83 -28.15 8.68
CA ALA A 79 -7.45 -28.19 7.27
C ALA A 79 -6.87 -26.85 6.80
N LEU A 80 -7.45 -25.72 7.23
CA LEU A 80 -6.90 -24.38 6.96
C LEU A 80 -5.54 -24.16 7.62
N ARG A 81 -5.36 -24.67 8.84
CA ARG A 81 -4.05 -24.67 9.53
C ARG A 81 -3.01 -25.47 8.75
N ALA A 82 -3.35 -26.68 8.31
CA ALA A 82 -2.48 -27.53 7.53
C ALA A 82 -2.14 -26.90 6.17
N TYR A 83 -3.12 -26.28 5.52
CA TYR A 83 -2.93 -25.51 4.29
C TYR A 83 -1.98 -24.34 4.49
N GLY A 84 -2.09 -23.58 5.57
CA GLY A 84 -1.17 -22.49 5.87
C GLY A 84 0.28 -22.97 6.03
N ASN A 85 0.49 -24.10 6.72
CA ASN A 85 1.81 -24.72 6.84
C ASN A 85 2.36 -25.19 5.48
N TRP A 86 1.52 -25.81 4.67
CA TRP A 86 1.90 -26.24 3.33
C TRP A 86 2.26 -25.03 2.45
N LEU A 87 1.44 -23.98 2.47
CA LEU A 87 1.63 -22.75 1.72
C LEU A 87 2.94 -22.05 2.11
N TYR A 88 3.28 -22.02 3.41
CA TYR A 88 4.56 -21.50 3.89
C TYR A 88 5.74 -22.30 3.32
N LYS A 89 5.66 -23.63 3.37
CA LYS A 89 6.74 -24.52 2.89
C LYS A 89 6.94 -24.46 1.37
N THR A 90 5.87 -24.21 0.61
CA THR A 90 5.92 -24.16 -0.85
C THR A 90 6.15 -22.76 -1.42
N GLY A 91 6.37 -21.75 -0.56
CA GLY A 91 6.63 -20.37 -0.98
C GLY A 91 5.38 -19.62 -1.46
N GLY A 92 4.19 -20.03 -1.05
CA GLY A 92 2.96 -19.29 -1.29
C GLY A 92 2.86 -18.03 -0.42
N THR A 93 1.76 -17.28 -0.56
CA THR A 93 1.66 -15.95 0.07
C THR A 93 0.77 -15.95 1.31
N LEU A 94 1.17 -15.20 2.35
CA LEU A 94 0.34 -14.97 3.53
C LEU A 94 -1.02 -14.33 3.18
N HIS A 95 -1.05 -13.51 2.12
CA HIS A 95 -2.28 -12.91 1.59
C HIS A 95 -3.29 -13.97 1.14
N GLU A 96 -2.84 -14.97 0.37
CA GLU A 96 -3.66 -16.09 -0.08
C GLU A 96 -4.26 -16.85 1.11
N LEU A 97 -3.46 -17.18 2.13
CA LEU A 97 -3.96 -17.84 3.34
C LEU A 97 -5.07 -17.03 4.03
N ARG A 98 -4.88 -15.72 4.23
CA ARG A 98 -5.90 -14.84 4.83
C ARG A 98 -7.19 -14.83 4.04
N HIS A 99 -7.09 -14.70 2.71
CA HIS A 99 -8.26 -14.69 1.84
C HIS A 99 -9.00 -16.02 1.88
N THR A 100 -8.28 -17.14 1.91
CA THR A 100 -8.86 -18.47 2.03
C THR A 100 -9.59 -18.66 3.37
N ILE A 101 -9.00 -18.23 4.49
CA ILE A 101 -9.66 -18.27 5.81
C ILE A 101 -10.93 -17.41 5.81
N LEU A 102 -10.85 -16.17 5.30
CA LEU A 102 -12.00 -15.26 5.25
C LEU A 102 -13.10 -15.77 4.31
N ALA A 103 -12.74 -16.38 3.17
CA ALA A 103 -13.70 -17.02 2.28
C ALA A 103 -14.40 -18.19 2.96
N ALA A 104 -13.65 -19.04 3.68
CA ALA A 104 -14.21 -20.15 4.45
C ALA A 104 -15.16 -19.66 5.56
N GLN A 105 -14.80 -18.60 6.29
CA GLN A 105 -15.67 -17.99 7.31
C GLN A 105 -16.97 -17.42 6.73
N ARG A 106 -16.94 -16.88 5.50
CA ARG A 106 -18.15 -16.40 4.81
C ARG A 106 -19.04 -17.55 4.34
N ARG A 107 -18.44 -18.69 3.96
CA ARG A 107 -19.18 -19.87 3.48
C ARG A 107 -19.75 -20.70 4.63
N PHE A 108 -19.03 -20.78 5.74
CA PHE A 108 -19.36 -21.58 6.92
C PHE A 108 -19.33 -20.70 8.17
N MET A 109 -20.47 -20.11 8.52
CA MET A 109 -20.58 -19.15 9.64
C MET A 109 -20.17 -19.75 11.00
N ASN A 110 -20.38 -21.07 11.17
CA ASN A 110 -19.99 -21.85 12.35
C ASN A 110 -18.47 -22.07 12.48
N LEU A 111 -17.66 -21.75 11.46
CA LEU A 111 -16.20 -21.83 11.53
C LEU A 111 -15.59 -20.71 12.37
N LYS A 112 -16.24 -19.55 12.47
CA LYS A 112 -15.66 -18.34 13.06
C LYS A 112 -15.12 -18.56 14.49
N PRO A 113 -15.85 -19.20 15.43
CA PRO A 113 -15.35 -19.46 16.78
C PRO A 113 -14.13 -20.40 16.81
N LEU A 114 -14.02 -21.31 15.85
CA LEU A 114 -12.98 -22.35 15.79
C LEU A 114 -11.77 -21.93 14.94
N SER A 115 -11.86 -20.80 14.23
CA SER A 115 -10.80 -20.36 13.32
C SER A 115 -9.52 -19.87 14.00
N GLY A 116 -9.49 -19.80 15.33
CA GLY A 116 -8.30 -19.40 16.10
C GLY A 116 -7.05 -20.19 15.73
N VAL A 117 -7.16 -21.51 15.55
CA VAL A 117 -6.03 -22.36 15.14
C VAL A 117 -5.48 -22.08 13.74
N ALA A 118 -6.32 -21.54 12.85
CA ALA A 118 -5.87 -21.12 11.51
C ALA A 118 -5.21 -19.73 11.56
N TRP A 119 -5.73 -18.82 12.40
CA TRP A 119 -5.14 -17.51 12.63
C TRP A 119 -3.82 -17.56 13.41
N GLU A 120 -3.61 -18.57 14.26
CA GLU A 120 -2.32 -18.82 14.91
C GLU A 120 -1.18 -18.98 13.89
N ILE A 121 -1.42 -19.69 12.78
CA ILE A 121 -0.44 -19.82 11.68
C ILE A 121 -0.19 -18.47 11.02
N VAL A 122 -1.23 -17.65 10.82
CA VAL A 122 -1.08 -16.29 10.30
C VAL A 122 -0.18 -15.47 11.21
N SER A 123 -0.42 -15.47 12.53
CA SER A 123 0.38 -14.73 13.50
C SER A 123 1.82 -15.23 13.58
N ARG A 124 2.04 -16.55 13.54
CA ARG A 124 3.40 -17.13 13.51
C ARG A 124 4.13 -16.77 12.22
N TRP A 125 3.44 -16.79 11.09
CA TRP A 125 4.02 -16.37 9.81
C TRP A 125 4.37 -14.88 9.86
N GLU A 126 3.51 -14.00 10.38
CA GLU A 126 3.85 -12.57 10.58
C GLU A 126 5.04 -12.34 11.51
N TYR A 127 5.22 -13.19 12.53
CA TYR A 127 6.37 -13.11 13.41
C TYR A 127 7.67 -13.49 12.70
N LEU A 128 7.64 -14.56 11.90
CA LEU A 128 8.80 -15.02 11.13
C LEU A 128 9.10 -14.13 9.92
N GLU A 129 8.06 -13.60 9.29
CA GLU A 129 8.12 -12.67 8.15
C GLU A 129 7.28 -11.43 8.48
N PRO A 130 7.88 -10.44 9.18
CA PRO A 130 7.20 -9.20 9.48
C PRO A 130 6.65 -8.56 8.21
N PRO A 131 5.39 -8.08 8.20
CA PRO A 131 4.84 -7.36 7.06
C PRO A 131 5.74 -6.17 6.70
N ALA A 132 6.37 -6.22 5.53
CA ALA A 132 7.23 -5.12 5.10
C ALA A 132 6.38 -3.86 4.87
N HIS A 133 6.69 -2.80 5.63
CA HIS A 133 6.07 -1.50 5.42
C HIS A 133 6.47 -0.92 4.06
N ARG A 134 5.53 -0.21 3.44
CA ARG A 134 5.78 0.44 2.15
C ARG A 134 6.78 1.57 2.35
N VAL A 135 7.84 1.58 1.55
CA VAL A 135 8.85 2.65 1.56
C VAL A 135 8.19 3.99 1.16
N PRO A 136 8.15 4.99 2.06
CA PRO A 136 7.75 6.36 1.79
C PRO A 136 8.57 6.97 0.67
N ILE A 137 7.89 7.66 -0.24
CA ILE A 137 8.55 8.32 -1.36
C ILE A 137 9.20 9.63 -0.86
N PRO A 138 10.50 9.85 -1.08
CA PRO A 138 11.12 11.13 -0.80
C PRO A 138 10.61 12.21 -1.78
N GLU A 139 10.38 13.42 -1.29
CA GLU A 139 9.92 14.55 -2.10
C GLU A 139 10.84 14.85 -3.31
N PRO A 140 12.19 14.78 -3.25
CA PRO A 140 13.02 14.95 -4.43
C PRO A 140 12.73 13.92 -5.53
N VAL A 141 12.44 12.67 -5.15
CA VAL A 141 12.05 11.62 -6.10
C VAL A 141 10.69 11.94 -6.71
N LEU A 142 9.72 12.39 -5.91
CA LEU A 142 8.43 12.85 -6.40
C LEU A 142 8.59 13.96 -7.45
N LYS A 143 9.34 15.03 -7.12
CA LYS A 143 9.58 16.17 -8.01
C LYS A 143 10.20 15.72 -9.33
N ALA A 144 11.21 14.83 -9.27
CA ALA A 144 11.82 14.27 -10.47
C ALA A 144 10.82 13.44 -11.32
N LEU A 145 10.01 12.58 -10.69
CA LEU A 145 8.99 11.79 -11.38
C LEU A 145 7.94 12.68 -12.06
N VAL A 146 7.47 13.72 -11.37
CA VAL A 146 6.48 14.66 -11.90
C VAL A 146 7.06 15.49 -13.03
N ALA A 147 8.30 15.98 -12.89
CA ALA A 147 8.98 16.73 -13.94
C ALA A 147 9.16 15.88 -15.21
N LEU A 148 9.60 14.62 -15.10
CA LEU A 148 9.67 13.71 -16.24
C LEU A 148 8.31 13.48 -16.89
N ALA A 149 7.28 13.21 -16.08
CA ALA A 149 5.93 13.00 -16.57
C ALA A 149 5.40 14.22 -17.33
N TRP A 150 5.66 15.42 -16.81
CA TRP A 150 5.25 16.67 -17.44
C TRP A 150 5.95 16.90 -18.78
N MET A 151 7.28 16.75 -18.83
CA MET A 151 8.06 16.91 -20.07
C MET A 151 7.72 15.86 -21.15
N THR A 152 7.10 14.75 -20.75
CA THR A 152 6.68 13.67 -21.68
C THR A 152 5.18 13.69 -21.97
N GLY A 153 4.45 14.73 -21.54
CA GLY A 153 3.02 14.91 -21.84
C GLY A 153 2.07 14.05 -20.99
N TYR A 154 2.55 13.39 -19.94
CA TYR A 154 1.71 12.61 -19.03
C TYR A 154 1.18 13.47 -17.87
N PHE A 155 0.41 14.50 -18.21
CA PHE A 155 -0.16 15.46 -17.25
C PHE A 155 -1.13 14.78 -16.27
N ASP A 156 -1.93 13.83 -16.75
CA ASP A 156 -2.85 13.01 -15.93
C ASP A 156 -2.10 12.29 -14.80
N PHE A 157 -0.98 11.64 -15.13
CA PHE A 157 -0.10 10.98 -14.18
C PHE A 157 0.52 11.96 -13.19
N ALA A 158 1.03 13.10 -13.67
CA ALA A 158 1.61 14.13 -12.81
C ALA A 158 0.59 14.66 -11.79
N GLY A 159 -0.60 15.06 -12.26
CA GLY A 159 -1.68 15.58 -11.42
C GLY A 159 -2.14 14.59 -10.34
N VAL A 160 -2.44 13.34 -10.70
CA VAL A 160 -2.86 12.34 -9.69
C VAL A 160 -1.75 11.94 -8.72
N THR A 161 -0.49 11.99 -9.17
CA THR A 161 0.67 11.73 -8.30
C THR A 161 0.80 12.83 -7.23
N LEU A 162 0.69 14.10 -7.64
CA LEU A 162 0.73 15.27 -6.76
C LEU A 162 -0.44 15.26 -5.76
N LEU A 163 -1.66 15.00 -6.23
CA LEU A 163 -2.86 14.87 -5.39
C LEU A 163 -2.67 13.81 -4.30
N SER A 164 -2.06 12.66 -4.65
CA SER A 164 -1.83 11.57 -3.69
C SER A 164 -0.73 11.90 -2.68
N PHE A 165 0.34 12.59 -3.10
CA PHE A 165 1.46 12.95 -2.23
C PHE A 165 1.10 14.09 -1.28
N TYR A 166 0.81 15.29 -1.81
CA TYR A 166 0.56 16.48 -1.01
C TYR A 166 -0.81 16.48 -0.33
N GLY A 167 -1.76 15.73 -0.88
CA GLY A 167 -3.05 15.49 -0.23
C GLY A 167 -3.05 14.33 0.76
N LEU A 168 -1.95 13.58 0.93
CA LEU A 168 -1.84 12.39 1.78
C LEU A 168 -2.92 11.33 1.45
N GLY A 169 -3.35 11.30 0.18
CA GLY A 169 -4.35 10.40 -0.37
C GLY A 169 -3.79 9.01 -0.65
N ARG A 170 -4.61 7.96 -0.56
CA ARG A 170 -4.22 6.67 -1.14
C ARG A 170 -4.31 6.80 -2.65
N ILE A 171 -3.26 6.41 -3.38
CA ILE A 171 -3.25 6.52 -4.84
C ILE A 171 -4.46 5.85 -5.50
N GLY A 172 -4.91 4.70 -5.00
CA GLY A 172 -6.11 4.02 -5.52
C GLY A 172 -7.42 4.78 -5.30
N GLU A 173 -7.52 5.64 -4.30
CA GLU A 173 -8.68 6.52 -4.11
C GLU A 173 -8.66 7.65 -5.17
N VAL A 174 -7.48 8.24 -5.39
CA VAL A 174 -7.27 9.33 -6.37
C VAL A 174 -7.49 8.84 -7.81
N LEU A 175 -6.95 7.67 -8.17
CA LEU A 175 -7.13 7.08 -9.51
C LEU A 175 -8.60 6.73 -9.84
N ASN A 176 -9.45 6.58 -8.81
CA ASN A 176 -10.87 6.31 -8.98
C ASN A 176 -11.74 7.57 -8.93
N SER A 177 -11.14 8.76 -8.83
CA SER A 177 -11.87 10.02 -8.76
C SER A 177 -12.13 10.59 -10.15
N ASP A 178 -13.24 11.30 -10.27
CA ASP A 178 -13.62 12.01 -11.50
C ASP A 178 -13.28 13.51 -11.37
N ARG A 179 -13.30 14.23 -12.49
CA ARG A 179 -13.04 15.68 -12.50
C ARG A 179 -14.07 16.48 -11.70
N ALA A 180 -15.33 16.04 -11.67
CA ALA A 180 -16.38 16.61 -10.83
C ALA A 180 -16.11 16.51 -9.32
N ASP A 181 -15.16 15.67 -8.90
CA ASP A 181 -14.76 15.57 -7.50
C ASP A 181 -13.59 16.51 -7.16
N LEU A 182 -12.93 17.09 -8.16
CA LEU A 182 -11.80 17.99 -8.01
C LEU A 182 -12.27 19.44 -8.12
N LEU A 183 -12.05 20.23 -7.08
CA LEU A 183 -12.26 21.67 -7.05
C LEU A 183 -10.90 22.36 -7.26
N LEU A 184 -10.77 23.10 -8.36
CA LEU A 184 -9.60 23.92 -8.65
C LEU A 184 -9.77 25.33 -8.05
N PRO A 185 -8.67 26.06 -7.75
CA PRO A 185 -8.74 27.41 -7.21
C PRO A 185 -9.55 28.37 -8.09
N GLU A 186 -9.43 28.24 -9.43
CA GLU A 186 -10.17 29.05 -10.41
C GLU A 186 -11.70 28.83 -10.35
N GLU A 187 -12.15 27.74 -9.73
CA GLU A 187 -13.55 27.34 -9.60
C GLU A 187 -14.09 27.62 -8.18
N ASP A 188 -13.23 28.05 -7.26
CA ASP A 188 -13.61 28.26 -5.87
C ASP A 188 -14.30 29.61 -5.67
N LEU A 189 -15.63 29.56 -5.51
CA LEU A 189 -16.46 30.75 -5.27
C LEU A 189 -16.24 31.41 -3.91
N TRP A 190 -15.51 30.75 -3.00
CA TRP A 190 -15.23 31.33 -1.69
C TRP A 190 -14.12 32.39 -1.76
N ASP A 191 -13.31 32.42 -2.82
CA ASP A 191 -12.21 33.39 -3.04
C ASP A 191 -11.25 33.50 -1.83
N GLN A 192 -11.18 32.45 -1.02
CA GLN A 192 -10.37 32.38 0.20
C GLN A 192 -9.13 31.49 0.06
N GLY A 193 -8.95 30.79 -1.07
CA GLY A 193 -7.95 29.73 -1.16
C GLY A 193 -7.25 29.61 -2.50
N GLU A 194 -5.92 29.61 -2.47
CA GLU A 194 -5.07 29.10 -3.55
C GLU A 194 -4.92 27.56 -3.47
N ASP A 195 -5.89 26.88 -2.86
CA ASP A 195 -5.80 25.45 -2.53
C ASP A 195 -6.61 24.61 -3.52
N VAL A 196 -6.13 23.40 -3.78
CA VAL A 196 -6.90 22.38 -4.51
C VAL A 196 -7.58 21.44 -3.52
N TYR A 197 -8.86 21.15 -3.74
CA TYR A 197 -9.61 20.19 -2.95
C TYR A 197 -10.06 19.00 -3.80
N LEU A 198 -9.83 17.78 -3.31
CA LEU A 198 -10.35 16.57 -3.94
C LEU A 198 -11.33 15.87 -3.01
N ARG A 199 -12.59 15.79 -3.43
CA ARG A 199 -13.62 15.01 -2.75
C ARG A 199 -13.41 13.52 -3.03
N LEU A 200 -13.29 12.73 -1.98
CA LEU A 200 -13.21 11.28 -2.10
C LEU A 200 -14.60 10.69 -1.92
N ARG A 201 -15.16 10.16 -3.02
CA ARG A 201 -16.38 9.35 -2.94
C ARG A 201 -16.12 8.15 -2.03
N SER A 202 -17.09 7.84 -1.18
CA SER A 202 -16.90 6.89 -0.08
C SER A 202 -16.24 5.59 -0.55
N SER A 203 -15.08 5.28 0.04
CA SER A 203 -14.47 3.95 -0.08
C SER A 203 -15.41 2.89 0.50
N LYS A 204 -15.16 1.62 0.18
CA LYS A 204 -15.85 0.38 0.64
C LYS A 204 -16.06 0.21 2.18
N THR A 205 -15.91 1.26 2.99
CA THR A 205 -16.13 1.30 4.45
C THR A 205 -17.19 2.33 4.90
N ALA A 206 -18.06 2.78 3.99
CA ALA A 206 -19.19 3.69 4.29
C ALA A 206 -20.18 3.16 5.36
N THR A 207 -20.16 1.86 5.64
CA THR A 207 -21.11 1.17 6.54
C THR A 207 -20.80 1.30 8.04
N ARG A 208 -19.71 1.98 8.46
CA ARG A 208 -19.26 2.06 9.87
C ARG A 208 -19.21 3.50 10.43
N GLY A 209 -20.23 4.31 10.16
CA GLY A 209 -20.46 5.58 10.89
C GLY A 209 -19.44 6.70 10.67
N ARG A 210 -18.72 6.72 9.53
CA ARG A 210 -17.86 7.85 9.15
C ARG A 210 -18.67 8.93 8.43
N SER A 211 -18.17 10.17 8.43
CA SER A 211 -18.60 11.18 7.44
C SER A 211 -18.57 10.54 6.05
N ARG A 212 -19.70 10.57 5.37
CA ARG A 212 -19.93 9.90 4.08
C ARG A 212 -18.97 10.43 3.00
N VAL A 213 -18.41 11.61 3.21
CA VAL A 213 -17.52 12.31 2.29
C VAL A 213 -16.24 12.71 3.03
N GLN A 214 -15.10 12.33 2.47
CA GLN A 214 -13.77 12.78 2.91
C GLN A 214 -13.18 13.67 1.82
N HIS A 215 -12.22 14.52 2.16
CA HIS A 215 -11.52 15.35 1.19
C HIS A 215 -10.00 15.25 1.37
N LEU A 216 -9.28 15.61 0.30
CA LEU A 216 -7.87 15.98 0.33
C LEU A 216 -7.78 17.49 0.13
N LYS A 217 -6.83 18.14 0.79
CA LYS A 217 -6.48 19.55 0.60
C LYS A 217 -5.01 19.64 0.21
N ILE A 218 -4.71 20.37 -0.86
CA ILE A 218 -3.36 20.56 -1.38
C ILE A 218 -3.07 22.06 -1.39
N SER A 219 -1.99 22.45 -0.70
CA SER A 219 -1.58 23.85 -0.52
C SER A 219 -0.19 24.17 -1.08
N ASP A 220 0.53 23.16 -1.60
CA ASP A 220 1.82 23.42 -2.25
C ASP A 220 1.60 24.17 -3.56
N ARG A 221 2.13 25.40 -3.65
CA ARG A 221 1.87 26.31 -4.77
C ARG A 221 2.23 25.72 -6.13
N HIS A 222 3.36 25.01 -6.23
CA HIS A 222 3.78 24.37 -7.47
C HIS A 222 2.90 23.18 -7.83
N ALA A 223 2.52 22.37 -6.83
CA ALA A 223 1.58 21.28 -7.04
C ALA A 223 0.21 21.79 -7.50
N VAL A 224 -0.30 22.85 -6.89
CA VAL A 224 -1.59 23.48 -7.26
C VAL A 224 -1.57 23.95 -8.71
N ASP A 225 -0.53 24.68 -9.13
CA ASP A 225 -0.39 25.16 -10.51
C ASP A 225 -0.36 23.99 -11.52
N LEU A 226 0.43 22.96 -11.23
CA LEU A 226 0.52 21.77 -12.09
C LEU A 226 -0.78 20.97 -12.11
N ILE A 227 -1.47 20.79 -10.98
CA ILE A 227 -2.75 20.09 -10.93
C ILE A 227 -3.81 20.87 -11.72
N SER A 228 -3.85 22.19 -11.54
CA SER A 228 -4.80 23.06 -12.23
C SER A 228 -4.59 22.99 -13.74
N LYS A 229 -3.35 23.12 -14.21
CA LYS A 229 -3.00 22.98 -15.64
C LYS A 229 -3.29 21.58 -16.19
N ALA A 230 -3.03 20.52 -15.41
CA ALA A 230 -3.25 19.15 -15.87
C ALA A 230 -4.72 18.80 -16.11
N PHE A 231 -5.64 19.45 -15.37
CA PHE A 231 -7.07 19.16 -15.42
C PHE A 231 -7.94 20.34 -15.89
N ARG A 232 -7.30 21.40 -16.39
CA ARG A 232 -7.99 22.54 -17.00
C ARG A 232 -8.71 22.08 -18.26
N GLY A 233 -9.96 22.50 -18.44
CA GLY A 233 -10.77 22.15 -19.62
C GLY A 233 -11.12 20.66 -19.74
N THR A 234 -10.81 19.84 -18.73
CA THR A 234 -11.27 18.45 -18.69
C THR A 234 -12.75 18.42 -18.33
N ASP A 235 -13.54 17.60 -19.03
CA ASP A 235 -14.97 17.42 -18.73
C ASP A 235 -15.19 16.92 -17.30
N HIS A 236 -16.23 17.44 -16.62
CA HIS A 236 -16.54 17.09 -15.24
C HIS A 236 -16.85 15.59 -15.06
N GLY A 237 -17.42 14.93 -16.07
CA GLY A 237 -17.71 13.49 -16.04
C GLY A 237 -16.48 12.60 -16.27
N ALA A 238 -15.36 13.17 -16.73
CA ALA A 238 -14.17 12.41 -17.04
C ALA A 238 -13.40 11.96 -15.79
N ARG A 239 -12.75 10.80 -15.88
CA ARG A 239 -11.82 10.32 -14.86
C ARG A 239 -10.58 11.20 -14.79
N LEU A 240 -10.10 11.52 -13.59
CA LEU A 240 -8.79 12.18 -13.42
C LEU A 240 -7.64 11.32 -14.00
N PHE A 241 -7.82 10.00 -14.02
CA PHE A 241 -6.93 9.09 -14.71
C PHE A 241 -7.74 8.01 -15.43
N ALA A 242 -7.93 8.16 -16.75
CA ALA A 242 -8.78 7.28 -17.55
C ALA A 242 -8.17 5.88 -17.81
N LYS A 243 -6.92 5.64 -17.40
CA LYS A 243 -6.20 4.38 -17.66
C LYS A 243 -6.23 3.47 -16.44
N THR A 244 -5.81 2.22 -16.62
CA THR A 244 -5.83 1.22 -15.53
C THR A 244 -4.75 1.50 -14.47
N PRO A 245 -4.94 1.05 -13.21
CA PRO A 245 -3.89 1.11 -12.19
C PRO A 245 -2.58 0.42 -12.61
N SER A 246 -2.66 -0.62 -13.43
CA SER A 246 -1.50 -1.30 -14.01
C SER A 246 -0.75 -0.41 -15.00
N ALA A 247 -1.45 0.38 -15.81
CA ALA A 247 -0.83 1.37 -16.70
C ALA A 247 -0.13 2.49 -15.93
N TYR A 248 -0.75 2.95 -14.82
CA TYR A 248 -0.10 3.88 -13.90
C TYR A 248 1.20 3.29 -13.32
N ARG A 249 1.15 2.04 -12.83
CA ARG A 249 2.33 1.34 -12.29
C ARG A 249 3.42 1.13 -13.34
N TYR A 250 3.03 0.84 -14.58
CA TYR A 250 3.97 0.71 -15.69
C TYR A 250 4.74 2.02 -15.94
N ARG A 251 4.03 3.15 -16.06
CA ARG A 251 4.63 4.48 -16.23
C ARG A 251 5.56 4.84 -15.06
N TRP A 252 5.09 4.59 -13.83
CA TRP A 252 5.90 4.77 -12.62
C TRP A 252 7.23 4.04 -12.71
N ASN A 253 7.21 2.74 -13.06
CA ASN A 253 8.42 1.94 -13.16
C ASN A 253 9.34 2.43 -14.27
N LYS A 254 8.79 2.90 -15.40
CA LYS A 254 9.58 3.48 -16.48
C LYS A 254 10.32 4.75 -16.04
N PHE A 255 9.68 5.63 -15.29
CA PHE A 255 10.37 6.81 -14.76
C PHE A 255 11.44 6.47 -13.71
N LEU A 256 11.19 5.49 -12.85
CA LEU A 256 12.23 5.00 -11.93
C LEU A 256 13.45 4.45 -12.68
N GLN A 257 13.23 3.69 -13.76
CA GLN A 257 14.31 3.19 -14.62
C GLN A 257 15.10 4.33 -15.28
N LEU A 258 14.43 5.38 -15.77
CA LEU A 258 15.09 6.55 -16.36
C LEU A 258 15.97 7.28 -15.33
N LEU A 259 15.49 7.38 -14.10
CA LEU A 259 16.24 7.93 -12.96
C LEU A 259 17.31 6.98 -12.42
N SER A 260 17.50 5.79 -13.01
CA SER A 260 18.42 4.75 -12.55
C SER A 260 18.20 4.36 -11.08
N ILE A 261 16.96 4.38 -10.61
CA ILE A 261 16.61 3.95 -9.26
C ILE A 261 16.45 2.43 -9.24
N ASP A 262 17.14 1.77 -8.31
CA ASP A 262 17.05 0.33 -8.14
C ASP A 262 15.64 -0.10 -7.72
N SER A 263 15.15 -1.17 -8.35
CA SER A 263 13.91 -1.83 -7.97
C SER A 263 13.92 -2.41 -6.55
N GLU A 264 15.09 -2.75 -6.00
CA GLU A 264 15.27 -3.26 -4.64
C GLU A 264 14.86 -2.24 -3.56
N LEU A 265 14.92 -0.95 -3.88
CA LEU A 265 14.44 0.13 -3.00
C LEU A 265 12.91 0.11 -2.83
N ARG A 266 12.19 -0.70 -3.62
CA ARG A 266 10.74 -0.92 -3.54
C ARG A 266 9.93 0.39 -3.48
N LEU A 267 10.39 1.42 -4.20
CA LEU A 267 9.65 2.67 -4.36
C LEU A 267 8.39 2.42 -5.20
N THR A 268 7.26 2.31 -4.52
CA THR A 268 5.97 2.03 -5.15
C THR A 268 5.00 3.19 -4.98
N PRO A 269 3.99 3.34 -5.87
CA PRO A 269 2.92 4.33 -5.70
C PRO A 269 2.24 4.27 -4.32
N GLY A 270 2.22 3.10 -3.70
CA GLY A 270 1.65 2.91 -2.38
C GLY A 270 2.39 3.65 -1.27
N GLY A 271 3.62 4.11 -1.51
CA GLY A 271 4.45 4.92 -0.62
C GLY A 271 4.18 6.42 -0.68
N LEU A 272 3.40 6.92 -1.67
CA LEU A 272 3.14 8.37 -1.84
C LEU A 272 2.52 8.99 -0.59
N ARG A 273 1.52 8.31 -0.03
CA ARG A 273 0.83 8.73 1.20
C ARG A 273 1.75 8.80 2.42
N GLY A 274 2.65 7.81 2.55
CA GLY A 274 3.66 7.80 3.62
C GLY A 274 4.71 8.89 3.40
N GLY A 275 5.12 9.08 2.15
CA GLY A 275 6.07 10.13 1.76
C GLY A 275 5.55 11.53 2.08
N GLY A 276 4.28 11.80 1.76
CA GLY A 276 3.60 13.05 2.12
C GLY A 276 3.53 13.26 3.63
N ALA A 277 3.27 12.21 4.42
CA ALA A 277 3.24 12.30 5.88
C ALA A 277 4.63 12.64 6.46
N VAL A 278 5.69 11.98 5.97
CA VAL A 278 7.09 12.29 6.36
C VAL A 278 7.48 13.70 5.95
N HIS A 279 7.07 14.14 4.75
CA HIS A 279 7.29 15.52 4.29
C HIS A 279 6.60 16.54 5.21
N CYS A 280 5.32 16.35 5.55
CA CYS A 280 4.62 17.23 6.49
C CYS A 280 5.28 17.23 7.88
N TYR A 281 5.74 16.08 8.37
CA TYR A 281 6.45 15.99 9.64
C TYR A 281 7.78 16.76 9.61
N ARG A 282 8.53 16.67 8.51
CA ARG A 282 9.77 17.45 8.30
C ARG A 282 9.53 18.95 8.21
N LEU A 283 8.34 19.38 7.78
CA LEU A 283 7.90 20.78 7.81
C LEU A 283 7.43 21.24 9.20
N GLY A 284 7.46 20.38 10.22
CA GLY A 284 7.09 20.74 11.59
C GLY A 284 5.59 20.68 11.88
N LEU A 285 4.77 20.07 11.01
CA LEU A 285 3.34 19.88 11.30
C LEU A 285 3.17 18.93 12.50
N SER A 286 2.17 19.21 13.33
CA SER A 286 1.86 18.36 14.47
C SER A 286 1.41 16.97 14.03
N VAL A 287 1.69 15.96 14.85
CA VAL A 287 1.23 14.57 14.61
C VAL A 287 -0.29 14.52 14.48
N ALA A 288 -1.02 15.33 15.25
CA ALA A 288 -2.48 15.43 15.17
C ALA A 288 -2.97 15.96 13.81
N ASP A 289 -2.33 17.01 13.28
CA ASP A 289 -2.67 17.58 11.97
C ASP A 289 -2.41 16.58 10.84
N ILE A 290 -1.26 15.89 10.90
CA ILE A 290 -0.90 14.85 9.93
C ILE A 290 -1.90 13.69 10.02
N GLN A 291 -2.26 13.25 11.22
CA GLN A 291 -3.24 12.19 11.43
C GLN A 291 -4.61 12.56 10.83
N TRP A 292 -5.06 13.81 11.05
CA TRP A 292 -6.30 14.34 10.48
C TRP A 292 -6.25 14.37 8.95
N ARG A 293 -5.21 14.97 8.35
CA ARG A 293 -5.01 15.03 6.90
C ARG A 293 -4.93 13.64 6.26
N MET A 294 -4.27 12.70 6.92
CA MET A 294 -4.25 11.30 6.47
C MET A 294 -5.59 10.61 6.68
N ARG A 295 -6.50 11.11 7.52
CA ARG A 295 -7.79 10.46 7.84
C ARG A 295 -7.58 9.12 8.55
N LEU A 296 -6.59 9.05 9.44
CA LEU A 296 -6.27 7.87 10.25
C LEU A 296 -7.09 7.87 11.54
N LYS A 297 -7.64 6.69 11.90
CA LYS A 297 -8.41 6.52 13.14
C LYS A 297 -7.51 6.37 14.37
N HIS A 298 -6.38 5.69 14.20
CA HIS A 298 -5.48 5.33 15.30
C HIS A 298 -4.09 5.93 15.04
N GLN A 299 -3.56 6.60 16.04
CA GLN A 299 -2.24 7.22 16.00
C GLN A 299 -1.12 6.18 15.82
N ALA A 300 -1.27 4.97 16.36
CA ALA A 300 -0.35 3.86 16.12
C ALA A 300 -0.08 3.60 14.63
N THR A 301 -1.07 3.82 13.75
CA THR A 301 -0.86 3.69 12.30
C THR A 301 0.06 4.78 11.73
N LEU A 302 0.03 5.98 12.31
CA LEU A 302 0.91 7.10 11.94
C LEU A 302 2.33 6.91 12.49
N GLU A 303 2.46 6.37 13.70
CA GLU A 303 3.75 6.10 14.34
C GLU A 303 4.65 5.24 13.44
N PHE A 304 4.12 4.21 12.78
CA PHE A 304 4.90 3.41 11.82
C PHE A 304 5.46 4.24 10.65
N TYR A 305 4.71 5.22 10.13
CA TYR A 305 5.21 6.07 9.05
C TYR A 305 6.34 7.00 9.50
N LEU A 306 6.26 7.50 10.74
CA LEU A 306 7.17 8.53 11.26
C LEU A 306 8.40 7.93 11.95
N GLN A 307 8.21 6.90 12.78
CA GLN A 307 9.26 6.30 13.59
C GLN A 307 10.15 5.33 12.79
N GLU A 308 9.57 4.50 11.91
CA GLU A 308 10.37 3.53 11.14
C GLU A 308 11.03 4.15 9.90
N VAL A 309 10.46 5.23 9.35
CA VAL A 309 10.90 5.75 8.04
C VAL A 309 11.28 7.22 8.00
N GLY A 310 11.02 7.98 9.07
CA GLY A 310 11.67 9.28 9.25
C GLY A 310 13.19 9.18 9.35
N ALA A 311 13.69 8.05 9.87
CA ALA A 311 15.11 7.80 10.16
C ALA A 311 15.92 7.18 9.00
N LEU A 312 15.29 6.36 8.15
CA LEU A 312 15.96 5.69 7.02
C LEU A 312 15.46 6.26 5.70
N SER A 313 16.07 7.34 5.28
CA SER A 313 15.78 7.95 3.99
C SER A 313 16.17 6.96 2.89
N ALA A 314 15.22 6.49 2.07
CA ALA A 314 15.52 5.72 0.86
C ALA A 314 16.58 6.41 -0.04
N LEU A 315 16.80 7.72 0.17
CA LEU A 315 17.89 8.48 -0.44
C LEU A 315 19.29 7.99 -0.05
N ASN A 316 19.49 7.46 1.16
CA ASN A 316 20.80 7.00 1.63
C ASN A 316 21.28 5.73 0.90
N HIS A 317 20.36 4.98 0.32
CA HIS A 317 20.64 3.77 -0.47
C HIS A 317 20.59 4.02 -1.98
N LEU A 318 20.52 5.29 -2.41
CA LEU A 318 20.61 5.63 -3.83
C LEU A 318 22.08 5.64 -4.28
N GLY A 319 22.36 4.99 -5.41
CA GLY A 319 23.66 5.13 -6.06
C GLY A 319 23.92 6.56 -6.56
N ASP A 320 25.19 6.91 -6.77
CA ASP A 320 25.62 8.26 -7.18
C ASP A 320 24.97 8.75 -8.47
N THR A 321 24.80 7.84 -9.43
CA THR A 321 24.13 8.15 -10.71
C THR A 321 22.66 8.50 -10.49
N SER A 322 21.94 7.74 -9.68
CA SER A 322 20.52 7.97 -9.38
C SER A 322 20.37 9.29 -8.63
N SER A 323 21.20 9.54 -7.62
CA SER A 323 21.22 10.78 -6.85
C SER A 323 21.47 12.01 -7.72
N ARG A 324 22.41 11.95 -8.67
CA ARG A 324 22.66 13.05 -9.63
C ARG A 324 21.47 13.29 -10.56
N LYS A 325 20.92 12.23 -11.14
CA LYS A 325 19.73 12.32 -12.02
C LYS A 325 18.53 12.90 -11.30
N ILE A 326 18.24 12.43 -10.08
CA ILE A 326 17.14 12.94 -9.26
C ILE A 326 17.34 14.43 -8.98
N ARG A 327 18.52 14.86 -8.55
CA ARG A 327 18.79 16.29 -8.30
C ARG A 327 18.62 17.14 -9.55
N ALA A 328 19.21 16.71 -10.68
CA ALA A 328 19.14 17.44 -11.93
C ALA A 328 17.71 17.59 -12.43
N VAL A 329 16.93 16.51 -12.42
CA VAL A 329 15.54 16.54 -12.90
C VAL A 329 14.59 17.18 -11.91
N ALA A 330 14.77 16.99 -10.59
CA ALA A 330 13.96 17.67 -9.59
C ALA A 330 14.17 19.19 -9.60
N ALA A 331 15.35 19.67 -10.00
CA ALA A 331 15.61 21.10 -10.15
C ALA A 331 14.77 21.76 -11.26
N THR A 332 14.26 21.00 -12.23
CA THR A 332 13.38 21.53 -13.28
C THR A 332 11.93 21.64 -12.83
N TYR A 333 11.53 20.96 -11.75
CA TYR A 333 10.16 20.90 -11.25
C TYR A 333 9.48 22.27 -11.08
N PRO A 334 10.12 23.32 -10.50
CA PRO A 334 9.50 24.63 -10.37
C PRO A 334 9.17 25.31 -11.71
N PHE A 335 9.83 24.89 -12.80
CA PHE A 335 9.77 25.54 -14.11
C PHE A 335 8.95 24.76 -15.15
N VAL A 336 8.64 23.48 -14.90
CA VAL A 336 7.96 22.64 -15.90
C VAL A 336 6.59 23.18 -16.32
N SER A 337 5.92 23.92 -15.44
CA SER A 337 4.61 24.50 -15.72
C SER A 337 4.66 25.71 -16.66
N ALA A 338 5.83 26.34 -16.83
CA ALA A 338 6.04 27.44 -17.77
C ALA A 338 6.37 26.92 -19.19
N VAL A 339 7.03 25.77 -19.28
CA VAL A 339 7.50 25.19 -20.55
C VAL A 339 6.35 24.65 -21.41
N ALA A 340 5.27 24.18 -20.78
CA ALA A 340 4.14 23.56 -21.49
C ALA A 340 3.06 24.55 -21.98
N ALA A 341 3.18 25.85 -21.69
CA ALA A 341 2.20 26.86 -22.12
C ALA A 341 2.28 27.20 -23.63
N ASN A 342 3.21 26.58 -24.37
CA ASN A 342 3.48 26.83 -25.79
C ASN A 342 3.13 25.63 -26.70
N GLN A 343 2.28 24.69 -26.26
CA GLN A 343 1.81 23.56 -27.10
C GLN A 343 0.30 23.53 -27.24
#